data_AF-A0A1Q3A5Y3-F1
#
_entry.id   AF-A0A1Q3A5Y3-F1
#
_cell.length_a   1.000
_cell.length_b   1.000
_cell.length_c   1.000
_cell.angle_alpha   90.00
_cell.angle_beta   90.00
_cell.angle_gamma   90.00
#
_symmetry.space_group_name_H-M   'P 1'
#
loop_
_entity.id
_entity.type
_entity.pdbx_description
1 polymer ?
#
loop_
_entity_poly.entity_id
_entity_poly.type
_entity_poly.pdbx_seq_one_letter_code
_entity_poly.pdbx_strand_id
1 'polypeptide(L)'
;MTGTSSSQVLSALSYNAVFFGIFMTIFFVFRLKLKRLYEPRSTYDLVDEEQKPEPLPKGLWQWLLPLLKKSDNFVIQQAGIDGYFFLRYLFLMFVYFAISALWLFPILFPVNIVNGRNQDGMDKLAFQNVKNKKRYYAHAFCGWIFYWVFLFVIYRELYYYNSLRCIVLSSPRYGRKLSSRTVLFQSVPSQYLSEREFRKLFEGVRRIWIARGNRQKLEEKNRN
;
A
#
# COMPACT_ATOMS: atom_id res chain seq x y z
N MET A 1 -2.30 -33.97 -16.81
CA MET A 1 -2.42 -32.53 -16.50
C MET A 1 -2.70 -31.82 -17.81
N THR A 2 -3.92 -31.34 -18.02
CA THR A 2 -4.30 -30.59 -19.22
C THR A 2 -3.52 -29.27 -19.22
N GLY A 3 -2.68 -29.07 -20.22
CA GLY A 3 -1.88 -27.84 -20.39
C GLY A 3 -2.77 -26.61 -20.53
N THR A 4 -2.24 -25.42 -20.20
CA THR A 4 -3.01 -24.19 -20.29
C THR A 4 -3.06 -23.76 -21.76
N SER A 5 -4.24 -23.88 -22.38
CA SER A 5 -4.40 -23.49 -23.78
C SER A 5 -4.24 -21.97 -23.93
N SER A 6 -3.55 -21.53 -24.97
CA SER A 6 -3.43 -20.10 -25.32
C SER A 6 -4.79 -19.44 -25.52
N SER A 7 -5.77 -20.20 -26.02
CA SER A 7 -7.16 -19.75 -26.17
C SER A 7 -7.84 -19.49 -24.82
N GLN A 8 -7.52 -20.25 -23.77
CA GLN A 8 -8.10 -20.03 -22.44
C GLN A 8 -7.57 -18.74 -21.82
N VAL A 9 -6.27 -18.47 -21.95
CA VAL A 9 -5.66 -17.22 -21.48
C VAL A 9 -6.23 -16.03 -22.24
N LEU A 10 -6.35 -16.13 -23.57
CA LEU A 10 -6.89 -15.05 -24.39
C LEU A 10 -8.36 -14.75 -24.06
N SER A 11 -9.18 -15.78 -23.88
CA SER A 11 -10.59 -15.63 -23.48
C SER A 11 -10.74 -15.02 -22.08
N ALA A 12 -9.91 -15.46 -21.13
CA ALA A 12 -9.90 -14.87 -19.79
C ALA A 12 -9.44 -13.41 -19.81
N LEU A 13 -8.41 -13.09 -20.58
CA LEU A 13 -7.89 -11.73 -20.71
C LEU A 13 -8.93 -10.81 -21.37
N SER A 14 -9.59 -11.26 -22.44
CA SER A 14 -10.61 -10.48 -23.13
C SER A 14 -11.82 -10.22 -22.24
N TYR A 15 -12.32 -11.24 -21.54
CA TYR A 15 -13.42 -11.10 -20.58
C TYR A 15 -13.08 -10.07 -19.49
N ASN A 16 -11.92 -10.22 -18.83
CA ASN A 16 -11.49 -9.29 -17.79
C ASN A 16 -11.25 -7.87 -18.33
N ALA A 17 -10.73 -7.71 -19.54
CA ALA A 17 -10.53 -6.42 -20.18
C ALA A 17 -11.88 -5.70 -20.44
N VAL A 18 -12.91 -6.44 -20.84
CA VAL A 18 -14.28 -5.88 -21.03
C VAL A 18 -14.83 -5.38 -19.69
N PHE A 19 -14.76 -6.18 -18.63
CA PHE A 19 -15.20 -5.74 -17.29
C PHE A 19 -14.41 -4.54 -16.79
N PHE A 20 -13.09 -4.55 -16.96
CA PHE A 20 -12.24 -3.41 -16.64
C PHE A 20 -12.68 -2.15 -17.40
N GLY A 21 -12.96 -2.25 -18.70
CA GLY A 21 -13.47 -1.13 -19.50
C GLY A 21 -14.81 -0.60 -19.00
N ILE A 22 -15.75 -1.48 -18.63
CA ILE A 22 -17.05 -1.10 -18.07
C ILE A 22 -16.86 -0.36 -16.73
N PHE A 23 -16.10 -0.93 -15.80
CA PHE A 23 -15.86 -0.31 -14.49
C PHE A 23 -15.11 1.02 -14.61
N MET A 24 -14.12 1.11 -15.49
CA MET A 24 -13.41 2.36 -15.76
C MET A 24 -14.35 3.42 -16.33
N THR A 25 -15.24 3.05 -17.24
CA THR A 25 -16.24 3.97 -17.81
C THR A 25 -17.18 4.50 -16.72
N ILE A 26 -17.71 3.60 -15.87
CA ILE A 26 -18.56 3.98 -14.74
C ILE A 26 -17.81 4.93 -13.80
N PHE A 27 -16.56 4.59 -13.46
CA PHE A 27 -15.69 5.41 -12.62
C PHE A 27 -15.51 6.82 -13.21
N PHE A 28 -15.23 6.95 -14.51
CA PHE A 28 -15.08 8.27 -15.13
C PHE A 28 -16.37 9.08 -15.11
N VAL A 29 -17.51 8.46 -15.40
CA VAL A 29 -18.82 9.14 -15.34
C VAL A 29 -19.13 9.62 -13.92
N PHE A 30 -18.90 8.76 -12.91
CA PHE A 30 -19.17 9.09 -11.52
C PHE A 30 -18.18 10.12 -10.96
N ARG A 31 -16.91 10.03 -11.33
CA ARG A 31 -15.89 11.03 -10.97
C ARG A 31 -16.30 12.43 -11.44
N LEU A 32 -16.82 12.56 -12.67
CA LEU A 32 -17.22 13.85 -13.22
C LEU A 32 -18.55 14.38 -12.65
N LYS A 33 -19.53 13.50 -12.39
CA LYS A 33 -20.86 13.90 -11.90
C LYS A 33 -20.94 14.05 -10.38
N LEU A 34 -20.29 13.18 -9.60
CA LEU A 34 -20.44 13.06 -8.15
C LEU A 34 -19.23 13.64 -7.39
N LYS A 35 -18.98 14.93 -7.56
CA LYS A 35 -17.86 15.63 -6.90
C LYS A 35 -17.88 15.54 -5.38
N ARG A 36 -19.08 15.46 -4.77
CA ARG A 36 -19.23 15.27 -3.32
C ARG A 36 -18.62 13.98 -2.81
N LEU A 37 -18.66 12.91 -3.60
CA LEU A 37 -18.13 11.61 -3.21
C LEU A 37 -16.65 11.47 -3.57
N TYR A 38 -16.25 11.95 -4.75
CA TYR A 38 -14.90 11.75 -5.31
C TYR A 38 -13.91 12.87 -5.01
N GLU A 39 -14.37 14.10 -4.77
CA GLU A 39 -13.52 15.28 -4.48
C GLU A 39 -14.03 16.08 -3.25
N PRO A 40 -14.34 15.43 -2.10
CA PRO A 40 -14.93 16.11 -0.94
C PRO A 40 -13.98 17.15 -0.33
N ARG A 41 -12.68 16.84 -0.25
CA ARG A 41 -11.66 17.70 0.37
C ARG A 41 -11.27 18.91 -0.48
N SER A 42 -11.51 18.87 -1.79
CA SER A 42 -11.18 19.97 -2.70
C SER A 42 -12.39 20.88 -2.94
N THR A 43 -13.58 20.31 -3.03
CA THR A 43 -14.81 21.03 -3.42
C THR A 43 -15.49 21.72 -2.25
N TYR A 44 -15.38 21.18 -1.03
CA TYR A 44 -16.09 21.68 0.14
C TYR A 44 -15.11 22.23 1.18
N ASP A 45 -15.54 23.27 1.89
CA ASP A 45 -14.79 23.91 2.97
C ASP A 45 -14.87 23.08 4.27
N LEU A 46 -14.35 21.86 4.18
CA LEU A 46 -14.31 20.89 5.29
C LEU A 46 -12.92 20.83 5.94
N VAL A 47 -11.95 21.48 5.34
CA VAL A 47 -10.53 21.36 5.65
C VAL A 47 -9.92 22.76 5.59
N ASP A 48 -9.08 23.11 6.56
CA ASP A 48 -8.34 24.37 6.57
C ASP A 48 -7.69 24.65 5.19
N GLU A 49 -7.75 25.91 4.74
CA GLU A 49 -7.27 26.33 3.40
C GLU A 49 -5.81 25.92 3.12
N GLU A 50 -4.97 25.77 4.15
CA GLU A 50 -3.58 25.31 4.03
C GLU A 50 -3.44 23.80 3.70
N GLN A 51 -4.48 22.99 3.96
CA GLN A 51 -4.55 21.55 3.70
C GLN A 51 -5.49 21.21 2.52
N LYS A 52 -5.98 22.24 1.82
CA LYS A 52 -6.90 22.07 0.71
C LYS A 52 -6.13 21.72 -0.56
N PRO A 53 -6.36 20.54 -1.16
CA PRO A 53 -5.68 20.17 -2.39
C PRO A 53 -6.28 20.94 -3.57
N GLU A 54 -5.41 21.37 -4.49
CA GLU A 54 -5.83 21.99 -5.76
C GLU A 54 -6.82 21.08 -6.50
N PRO A 55 -7.86 21.66 -7.12
CA PRO A 55 -8.84 20.88 -7.87
C PRO A 55 -8.18 20.18 -9.06
N LEU A 56 -8.51 18.90 -9.24
CA LEU A 56 -7.99 18.11 -10.34
C LEU A 56 -8.57 18.61 -11.68
N PRO A 57 -7.80 18.54 -12.78
CA PRO A 57 -8.33 18.88 -14.08
C PRO A 57 -9.46 17.92 -14.48
N LYS A 58 -10.45 18.47 -15.20
CA LYS A 58 -11.67 17.77 -15.62
C LYS A 58 -11.46 16.74 -16.74
N GLY A 59 -10.27 16.67 -17.34
CA GLY A 59 -9.99 15.71 -18.41
C GLY A 59 -9.99 14.26 -17.93
N LEU A 60 -10.30 13.32 -18.84
CA LEU A 60 -10.36 11.88 -18.56
C LEU A 60 -9.01 11.26 -18.16
N TRP A 61 -7.90 11.76 -18.71
CA TRP A 61 -6.54 11.30 -18.42
C TRP A 61 -5.62 12.40 -17.89
N GLN A 62 -6.05 13.65 -17.99
CA GLN A 62 -5.28 14.83 -17.59
C GLN A 62 -5.07 14.91 -16.07
N TRP A 63 -5.81 14.15 -15.27
CA TRP A 63 -5.69 14.12 -13.81
C TRP A 63 -4.53 13.24 -13.32
N LEU A 64 -4.14 12.22 -14.09
CA LEU A 64 -3.13 11.24 -13.68
C LEU A 64 -1.71 11.84 -13.69
N LEU A 65 -1.36 12.57 -14.76
CA LEU A 65 -0.05 13.21 -14.92
C LEU A 65 0.28 14.22 -13.80
N PRO A 66 -0.62 15.16 -13.45
CA PRO A 66 -0.41 16.06 -12.32
C PRO A 66 -0.25 15.32 -10.99
N LEU A 67 -1.02 14.25 -10.75
CA LEU A 67 -0.91 13.46 -9.53
C LEU A 67 0.46 12.78 -9.41
N LEU A 68 0.95 12.17 -10.50
CA LEU A 68 2.27 11.54 -10.52
C LEU A 68 3.42 12.54 -10.39
N LYS A 69 3.20 13.81 -10.75
CA LYS A 69 4.18 14.89 -10.64
C LYS A 69 4.12 15.64 -9.30
N LYS A 70 3.13 15.38 -8.43
CA LYS A 70 3.07 16.03 -7.11
C LYS A 70 4.30 15.62 -6.28
N SER A 71 4.79 16.55 -5.47
CA SER A 71 5.98 16.34 -4.65
C SER A 71 5.70 15.40 -3.48
N ASP A 72 6.72 14.67 -3.04
CA ASP A 72 6.68 13.82 -1.84
C ASP A 72 6.17 14.60 -0.61
N ASN A 73 6.60 15.85 -0.45
CA ASN A 73 6.16 16.73 0.64
C ASN A 73 4.65 17.00 0.61
N PHE A 74 4.07 17.20 -0.59
CA PHE A 74 2.64 17.38 -0.75
C PHE A 74 1.88 16.10 -0.35
N VAL A 75 2.39 14.94 -0.73
CA VAL A 75 1.78 13.64 -0.35
C VAL A 75 1.83 13.45 1.17
N ILE A 76 2.95 13.77 1.82
CA ILE A 76 3.09 13.69 3.28
C ILE A 76 2.12 14.62 4.00
N GLN A 77 1.93 15.85 3.49
CA GLN A 77 1.00 16.81 4.07
C GLN A 77 -0.46 16.34 3.95
N GLN A 78 -0.84 15.77 2.80
CA GLN A 78 -2.23 15.46 2.49
C GLN A 78 -2.70 14.07 2.94
N ALA A 79 -1.84 13.06 2.74
CA ALA A 79 -2.13 11.66 3.05
C ALA A 79 -1.45 11.20 4.36
N GLY A 80 -0.58 12.04 4.93
CA GLY A 80 0.23 11.68 6.08
C GLY A 80 1.45 10.83 5.70
N ILE A 81 2.26 10.55 6.71
CA ILE A 81 3.49 9.74 6.54
C ILE A 81 3.17 8.30 6.11
N ASP A 82 2.08 7.72 6.60
CA ASP A 82 1.69 6.34 6.29
C ASP A 82 1.22 6.23 4.83
N GLY A 83 0.40 7.18 4.37
CA GLY A 83 0.00 7.27 2.96
C GLY A 83 1.20 7.45 2.04
N TYR A 84 2.18 8.29 2.41
CA TYR A 84 3.43 8.43 1.66
C TYR A 84 4.17 7.10 1.50
N PHE A 85 4.37 6.35 2.60
CA PHE A 85 5.04 5.06 2.53
C PHE A 85 4.26 4.01 1.75
N PHE A 86 2.94 4.02 1.81
CA PHE A 86 2.11 3.13 0.99
C PHE A 86 2.28 3.40 -0.51
N LEU A 87 2.22 4.67 -0.94
CA LEU A 87 2.45 5.05 -2.34
C LEU A 87 3.86 4.69 -2.79
N ARG A 88 4.86 4.99 -1.94
CA ARG A 88 6.27 4.68 -2.21
C ARG A 88 6.51 3.18 -2.34
N TYR A 89 5.90 2.36 -1.48
CA TYR A 89 5.93 0.91 -1.56
C TYR A 89 5.39 0.41 -2.91
N LEU A 90 4.21 0.88 -3.33
CA LEU A 90 3.61 0.49 -4.62
C LEU A 90 4.51 0.87 -5.80
N PHE A 91 5.06 2.09 -5.79
CA PHE A 91 5.94 2.57 -6.84
C PHE A 91 7.24 1.76 -6.91
N LEU A 92 7.87 1.50 -5.78
CA LEU A 92 9.10 0.70 -5.72
C LEU A 92 8.86 -0.73 -6.19
N MET A 93 7.76 -1.36 -5.78
CA MET A 93 7.39 -2.70 -6.27
C MET A 93 7.17 -2.69 -7.78
N PHE A 94 6.41 -1.73 -8.30
CA PHE A 94 6.17 -1.60 -9.74
C PHE A 94 7.49 -1.44 -10.52
N VAL A 95 8.35 -0.50 -10.12
CA VAL A 95 9.64 -0.27 -10.77
C VAL A 95 10.55 -1.50 -10.67
N TYR A 96 10.59 -2.13 -9.51
CA TYR A 96 11.40 -3.34 -9.30
C TYR A 96 10.96 -4.48 -10.21
N PHE A 97 9.64 -4.77 -10.30
CA PHE A 97 9.13 -5.79 -11.20
C PHE A 97 9.29 -5.42 -12.67
N ALA A 98 9.14 -4.16 -13.04
CA ALA A 98 9.32 -3.68 -14.42
C ALA A 98 10.77 -3.83 -14.89
N ILE A 99 11.74 -3.38 -14.08
CA ILE A 99 13.17 -3.57 -14.35
C ILE A 99 13.48 -5.07 -14.38
N SER A 100 12.94 -5.83 -13.42
CA SER A 100 13.16 -7.27 -13.35
C SER A 100 12.65 -8.02 -14.58
N ALA A 101 11.46 -7.67 -15.07
CA ALA A 101 10.91 -8.24 -16.29
C ALA A 101 11.80 -7.94 -17.51
N LEU A 102 12.38 -6.74 -17.59
CA LEU A 102 13.23 -6.33 -18.72
C LEU A 102 14.47 -7.21 -18.86
N TRP A 103 15.09 -7.67 -17.76
CA TRP A 103 16.27 -8.55 -17.84
C TRP A 103 15.94 -10.04 -17.70
N LEU A 104 14.91 -10.41 -16.92
CA LEU A 104 14.51 -11.80 -16.72
C LEU A 104 13.88 -12.39 -17.98
N PHE A 105 12.98 -11.67 -18.66
CA PHE A 105 12.26 -12.22 -19.81
C PHE A 105 13.19 -12.56 -20.99
N PRO A 106 14.13 -11.68 -21.41
CA PRO A 106 15.06 -12.02 -22.49
C PRO A 106 16.00 -13.19 -22.17
N ILE A 107 16.27 -13.46 -20.89
CA ILE A 107 17.13 -14.58 -20.49
C ILE A 107 16.32 -15.88 -20.35
N LEU A 108 15.18 -15.82 -19.65
CA LEU A 108 14.39 -17.01 -19.31
C LEU A 108 13.54 -17.51 -20.47
N PHE A 109 13.01 -16.65 -21.33
CA PHE A 109 12.19 -17.09 -22.46
C PHE A 109 13.00 -17.97 -23.44
N PRO A 110 14.21 -17.58 -23.89
CA PRO A 110 15.01 -18.45 -24.75
C PRO A 110 15.43 -19.76 -24.07
N VAL A 111 15.77 -19.70 -22.77
CA VAL A 111 16.15 -20.89 -21.99
C VAL A 111 15.02 -21.92 -21.95
N ASN A 112 13.78 -21.46 -21.83
CA ASN A 112 12.58 -22.30 -21.76
C ASN A 112 12.11 -22.80 -23.12
N ILE A 113 12.22 -21.99 -24.18
CA ILE A 113 11.69 -22.32 -25.51
C ILE A 113 12.64 -23.25 -26.29
N VAL A 114 13.93 -22.94 -26.32
CA VAL A 114 14.90 -23.68 -27.16
C VAL A 114 15.00 -25.12 -26.66
N ASN A 115 15.04 -26.13 -27.53
CA ASN A 115 15.22 -27.55 -27.15
C ASN A 115 14.29 -28.03 -26.01
N GLY A 116 13.07 -27.50 -25.97
CA GLY A 116 12.05 -27.87 -25.00
C GLY A 116 11.42 -29.24 -25.28
N ARG A 117 10.31 -29.54 -24.59
CA ARG A 117 9.53 -30.78 -24.73
C ARG A 117 8.44 -30.68 -25.81
N ASN A 118 8.59 -29.78 -26.78
CA ASN A 118 7.60 -29.50 -27.83
C ASN A 118 6.18 -29.25 -27.30
N GLN A 119 6.07 -28.61 -26.12
CA GLN A 119 4.77 -28.11 -25.62
C GLN A 119 4.25 -27.01 -26.54
N ASP A 120 2.94 -26.73 -26.54
CA ASP A 120 2.32 -25.68 -27.36
C ASP A 120 1.80 -24.49 -26.56
N GLY A 121 1.63 -23.35 -27.26
CA GLY A 121 1.11 -22.12 -26.66
C GLY A 121 1.95 -21.57 -25.50
N MET A 122 1.27 -21.23 -24.40
CA MET A 122 1.89 -20.65 -23.19
C MET A 122 2.74 -21.66 -22.40
N ASP A 123 2.48 -22.96 -22.57
CA ASP A 123 3.22 -24.01 -21.88
C ASP A 123 4.68 -24.10 -22.38
N LYS A 124 4.99 -23.51 -23.56
CA LYS A 124 6.38 -23.32 -24.05
C LYS A 124 7.23 -22.46 -23.11
N LEU A 125 6.61 -21.51 -22.40
CA LEU A 125 7.29 -20.58 -21.50
C LEU A 125 7.45 -21.15 -20.09
N ALA A 126 6.80 -22.27 -19.78
CA ALA A 126 6.84 -22.87 -18.46
C ALA A 126 8.21 -23.52 -18.17
N PHE A 127 8.62 -23.46 -16.91
CA PHE A 127 9.81 -24.17 -16.39
C PHE A 127 9.79 -25.68 -16.70
N GLN A 128 8.59 -26.26 -16.82
CA GLN A 128 8.38 -27.67 -17.14
C GLN A 128 8.76 -28.05 -18.58
N ASN A 129 8.87 -27.08 -19.49
CA ASN A 129 9.24 -27.34 -20.88
C ASN A 129 10.74 -27.64 -21.05
N VAL A 130 11.57 -27.31 -20.05
CA VAL A 130 13.02 -27.54 -20.10
C VAL A 130 13.33 -29.05 -20.02
N LYS A 131 13.94 -29.61 -21.08
CA LYS A 131 14.35 -31.02 -21.14
C LYS A 131 15.74 -31.26 -20.51
N ASN A 132 16.66 -30.31 -20.68
CA ASN A 132 18.06 -30.46 -20.29
C ASN A 132 18.30 -30.03 -18.85
N LYS A 133 18.84 -30.95 -18.03
CA LYS A 133 19.15 -30.69 -16.61
C LYS A 133 20.08 -29.48 -16.40
N LYS A 134 21.06 -29.28 -17.29
CA LYS A 134 22.03 -28.17 -17.21
C LYS A 134 21.39 -26.79 -17.36
N ARG A 135 20.23 -26.67 -17.99
CA ARG A 135 19.56 -25.38 -18.19
C ARG A 135 18.83 -24.89 -16.93
N TYR A 136 18.54 -25.79 -16.00
CA TYR A 136 17.98 -25.40 -14.70
C TYR A 136 18.91 -24.51 -13.88
N TYR A 137 20.23 -24.59 -14.10
CA TYR A 137 21.17 -23.67 -13.46
C TYR A 137 20.90 -22.21 -13.83
N ALA A 138 20.46 -21.92 -15.08
CA ALA A 138 20.12 -20.55 -15.47
C ALA A 138 18.97 -19.99 -14.61
N HIS A 139 17.94 -20.79 -14.33
CA HIS A 139 16.85 -20.38 -13.43
C HIS A 139 17.35 -20.14 -12.01
N ALA A 140 18.22 -21.00 -11.50
CA ALA A 140 18.78 -20.85 -10.15
C ALA A 140 19.59 -19.56 -10.02
N PHE A 141 20.50 -19.28 -10.96
CA PHE A 141 21.32 -18.07 -10.93
C PHE A 141 20.49 -16.80 -11.12
N CYS A 142 19.56 -16.77 -12.07
CA CYS A 142 18.64 -15.64 -12.24
C CYS A 142 17.78 -15.44 -10.98
N GLY A 143 17.30 -16.52 -10.38
CA GLY A 143 16.56 -16.48 -9.11
C GLY A 143 17.39 -15.88 -7.98
N TRP A 144 18.64 -16.34 -7.79
CA TRP A 144 19.52 -15.78 -6.77
C TRP A 144 19.78 -14.29 -6.96
N ILE A 145 20.09 -13.86 -8.18
CA ILE A 145 20.30 -12.43 -8.49
C ILE A 145 19.03 -11.64 -8.17
N PHE A 146 17.86 -12.11 -8.61
CA PHE A 146 16.58 -11.49 -8.33
C PHE A 146 16.35 -11.37 -6.81
N TYR A 147 16.46 -12.46 -6.04
CA TYR A 147 16.23 -12.42 -4.60
C TYR A 147 17.23 -11.54 -3.85
N TRP A 148 18.52 -11.58 -4.20
CA TRP A 148 19.54 -10.75 -3.55
C TRP A 148 19.32 -9.26 -3.79
N VAL A 149 19.02 -8.86 -5.03
CA VAL A 149 18.70 -7.47 -5.35
C VAL A 149 17.41 -7.05 -4.65
N PHE A 150 16.39 -7.93 -4.59
CA PHE A 150 15.16 -7.66 -3.86
C PHE A 150 15.40 -7.40 -2.37
N LEU A 151 16.19 -8.26 -1.71
CA LEU A 151 16.55 -8.11 -0.30
C LEU A 151 17.33 -6.81 -0.06
N PHE A 152 18.24 -6.45 -0.96
CA PHE A 152 18.96 -5.19 -0.90
C PHE A 152 18.03 -3.97 -1.01
N VAL A 153 17.06 -4.00 -1.93
CA VAL A 153 16.06 -2.93 -2.09
C VAL A 153 15.20 -2.80 -0.83
N ILE A 154 14.73 -3.93 -0.27
CA ILE A 154 13.97 -3.94 0.99
C ILE A 154 14.80 -3.36 2.13
N TYR A 155 16.05 -3.79 2.27
CA TYR A 155 16.94 -3.29 3.32
C TYR A 155 17.13 -1.78 3.23
N ARG A 156 17.41 -1.26 2.03
CA ARG A 156 17.57 0.18 1.78
C ARG A 156 16.30 0.95 2.14
N GLU A 157 15.14 0.44 1.76
CA GLU A 157 13.86 1.11 2.01
C GLU A 157 13.47 1.04 3.49
N LEU A 158 13.75 -0.06 4.18
CA LEU A 158 13.52 -0.19 5.62
C LEU A 158 14.43 0.75 6.43
N TYR A 159 15.69 0.91 6.01
CA TYR A 159 16.60 1.89 6.60
C TYR A 159 16.10 3.32 6.43
N TYR A 160 15.64 3.67 5.21
CA TYR A 160 15.03 4.95 4.92
C TYR A 160 13.76 5.19 5.77
N TYR A 161 12.89 4.19 5.85
CA TYR A 161 11.67 4.21 6.66
C TYR A 161 11.96 4.52 8.12
N ASN A 162 12.91 3.79 8.73
CA ASN A 162 13.26 3.99 10.13
C ASN A 162 13.82 5.40 10.37
N SER A 163 14.71 5.87 9.50
CA SER A 163 15.31 7.20 9.60
C SER A 163 14.25 8.30 9.53
N LEU A 164 13.36 8.24 8.53
CA LEU A 164 12.30 9.23 8.37
C LEU A 164 11.28 9.17 9.52
N ARG A 165 10.95 7.97 10.00
CA ARG A 165 10.04 7.78 11.14
C ARG A 165 10.60 8.43 12.41
N CYS A 166 11.88 8.25 12.70
CA CYS A 166 12.54 8.93 13.83
C CYS A 166 12.45 10.45 13.69
N ILE A 167 12.77 11.01 12.52
CA ILE A 167 12.69 12.46 12.26
C ILE A 167 11.27 12.99 12.49
N VAL A 168 10.25 12.29 11.99
CA VAL A 168 8.85 12.72 12.14
C VAL A 168 8.39 12.66 13.59
N LEU A 169 8.74 11.60 14.32
CA LEU A 169 8.39 11.45 15.75
C LEU A 169 9.04 12.55 16.62
N SER A 170 10.26 12.95 16.30
CA SER A 170 10.98 14.03 16.98
C SER A 170 10.50 15.43 16.60
N SER A 171 9.65 15.57 15.58
CA SER A 171 9.19 16.89 15.12
C SER A 171 8.24 17.57 16.12
N PRO A 172 8.35 18.91 16.33
CA PRO A 172 7.44 19.64 17.23
C PRO A 172 5.97 19.54 16.82
N ARG A 173 5.70 19.43 15.51
CA ARG A 173 4.35 19.26 14.97
C ARG A 173 3.73 17.94 15.45
N TYR A 174 4.50 16.86 15.48
CA TYR A 174 4.02 15.57 15.98
C TYR A 174 3.82 15.60 17.50
N GLY A 175 4.72 16.26 18.25
CA GLY A 175 4.59 16.43 19.70
C GLY A 175 3.38 17.27 20.15
N ARG A 176 2.85 18.13 19.27
CA ARG A 176 1.62 18.91 19.55
C ARG A 176 0.33 18.13 19.32
N LYS A 177 0.37 16.98 18.64
CA LYS A 177 -0.83 16.17 18.38
C LYS A 177 -1.46 15.69 19.69
N LEU A 178 -2.78 15.61 19.73
CA LEU A 178 -3.48 15.12 20.92
C LEU A 178 -3.10 13.66 21.23
N SER A 179 -2.91 12.85 20.19
CA SER A 179 -2.54 11.44 20.30
C SER A 179 -1.15 11.21 20.91
N SER A 180 -0.20 12.14 20.76
CA SER A 180 1.14 12.02 21.35
C SER A 180 1.18 12.46 22.81
N ARG A 181 0.17 13.19 23.28
CA ARG A 181 0.07 13.73 24.66
C ARG A 181 -0.95 13.01 25.53
N THR A 182 -1.60 11.98 25.00
CA THR A 182 -2.65 11.22 25.68
C THR A 182 -2.16 9.81 25.94
N VAL A 183 -2.24 9.38 27.20
CA VAL A 183 -1.91 8.01 27.61
C VAL A 183 -3.20 7.30 27.99
N LEU A 184 -3.41 6.10 27.43
CA LEU A 184 -4.56 5.25 27.75
C LEU A 184 -4.16 4.19 28.77
N PHE A 185 -4.77 4.22 29.94
CA PHE A 185 -4.66 3.17 30.95
C PHE A 185 -5.83 2.20 30.80
N GLN A 186 -5.54 0.94 30.48
CA GLN A 186 -6.58 -0.08 30.26
C GLN A 186 -7.00 -0.77 31.56
N SER A 187 -6.06 -0.96 32.49
CA SER A 187 -6.29 -1.68 33.75
C SER A 187 -5.99 -0.77 34.94
N VAL A 188 -7.03 -0.08 35.42
CA VAL A 188 -6.93 0.83 36.57
C VAL A 188 -7.70 0.21 37.75
N PRO A 189 -7.06 0.02 38.92
CA PRO A 189 -7.74 -0.43 40.14
C PRO A 189 -8.91 0.49 40.52
N SER A 190 -9.95 -0.06 41.15
CA SER A 190 -11.18 0.68 41.50
C SER A 190 -10.94 1.93 42.36
N GLN A 191 -9.95 1.89 43.24
CA GLN A 191 -9.49 3.05 44.03
C GLN A 191 -9.12 4.24 43.13
N TYR A 192 -8.29 4.01 42.11
CA TYR A 192 -7.83 5.06 41.20
C TYR A 192 -8.84 5.41 40.09
N LEU A 193 -10.08 4.91 40.15
CA LEU A 193 -11.17 5.22 39.20
C LEU A 193 -11.89 6.55 39.53
N SER A 194 -11.19 7.47 40.20
CA SER A 194 -11.65 8.80 40.57
C SER A 194 -10.62 9.83 40.10
N GLU A 195 -11.07 10.92 39.48
CA GLU A 195 -10.18 11.95 38.94
C GLU A 195 -9.26 12.55 40.01
N ARG A 196 -9.77 12.70 41.25
CA ARG A 196 -9.01 13.25 42.38
C ARG A 196 -7.89 12.33 42.82
N GLU A 197 -8.17 11.03 42.92
CA GLU A 197 -7.16 10.04 43.33
C GLU A 197 -6.15 9.79 42.22
N PHE A 198 -6.62 9.72 40.97
CA PHE A 198 -5.75 9.54 39.82
C PHE A 198 -4.77 10.71 39.63
N ARG A 199 -5.23 11.95 39.89
CA ARG A 199 -4.37 13.14 39.82
C ARG A 199 -3.24 13.14 40.86
N LYS A 200 -3.38 12.42 41.98
CA LYS A 200 -2.30 12.28 42.97
C LYS A 200 -1.15 11.41 42.46
N LEU A 201 -1.39 10.56 41.45
CA LEU A 201 -0.40 9.60 40.95
C LEU A 201 0.58 10.22 39.95
N PHE A 202 0.19 11.28 39.25
CA PHE A 202 0.96 11.87 38.16
C PHE A 202 0.99 13.40 38.23
N GLU A 203 2.18 13.97 38.10
CA GLU A 203 2.38 15.42 37.97
C GLU A 203 2.24 15.89 36.51
N GLY A 204 1.78 17.13 36.31
CA GLY A 204 1.67 17.72 34.96
C GLY A 204 0.47 17.30 34.12
N VAL A 205 -0.49 16.56 34.69
CA VAL A 205 -1.71 16.14 33.99
C VAL A 205 -2.68 17.31 33.76
N ARG A 206 -2.95 17.64 32.48
CA ARG A 206 -3.93 18.69 32.12
C ARG A 206 -5.39 18.24 32.21
N ARG A 207 -5.72 17.07 31.64
CA ARG A 207 -7.11 16.55 31.57
C ARG A 207 -7.11 15.06 31.82
N ILE A 208 -8.11 14.59 32.57
CA ILE A 208 -8.34 13.17 32.84
C ILE A 208 -9.71 12.81 32.27
N TRP A 209 -9.77 11.71 31.54
CA TRP A 209 -11.02 11.19 30.99
C TRP A 209 -11.22 9.78 31.51
N ILE A 210 -12.29 9.59 32.27
CA ILE A 210 -12.69 8.26 32.76
C ILE A 210 -13.72 7.72 31.78
N ALA A 211 -13.38 6.65 31.07
CA ALA A 211 -14.28 5.96 30.17
C ALA A 211 -15.38 5.27 30.99
N ARG A 212 -16.55 5.90 31.11
CA ARG A 212 -17.72 5.32 31.75
C ARG A 212 -18.49 4.48 30.73
N GLY A 213 -18.05 3.24 30.54
CA GLY A 213 -18.79 2.22 29.80
C GLY A 213 -19.82 1.52 30.68
N ASN A 214 -20.87 0.96 30.07
CA ASN A 214 -21.82 0.10 30.79
C ASN A 214 -21.11 -1.19 31.21
N ARG A 215 -20.67 -1.25 32.47
CA ARG A 215 -19.75 -2.28 33.00
C ARG A 215 -20.28 -3.71 32.77
N GLN A 216 -21.59 -3.89 32.87
CA GLN A 216 -22.29 -5.16 32.59
C GLN A 216 -22.04 -5.69 31.16
N LYS A 217 -22.07 -4.83 30.14
CA LYS A 217 -21.87 -5.24 28.74
C LYS A 217 -20.42 -5.61 28.41
N LEU A 218 -19.45 -5.05 29.15
CA LEU A 218 -18.02 -5.38 29.01
C LEU A 218 -17.70 -6.72 29.67
N GLU A 219 -18.33 -7.01 30.82
CA GLU A 219 -18.17 -8.28 31.52
C GLU A 219 -18.83 -9.45 30.78
N GLU A 220 -19.99 -9.24 30.13
CA GLU A 220 -20.60 -10.23 29.23
C GLU A 220 -19.72 -10.53 28.01
N LYS A 221 -19.12 -9.50 27.40
CA LYS A 221 -18.25 -9.67 26.22
C LYS A 221 -16.92 -10.37 26.54
N ASN A 222 -16.41 -10.24 27.76
CA ASN A 222 -15.17 -10.90 28.19
C ASN A 222 -15.40 -12.34 28.69
N ARG A 223 -16.66 -12.78 28.90
CA ARG A 223 -17.01 -14.18 29.25
C ARG A 223 -17.24 -15.07 28.03
N ASN A 224 -17.46 -14.50 26.84
CA ASN A 224 -17.58 -15.20 25.56
C ASN A 224 -16.26 -15.12 24.80
#